data_AF-A0ABD1EQV4-F1
#
_entry.id   AF-A0ABD1EQV4-F1
#
_cell.length_a   1.000
_cell.length_b   1.000
_cell.length_c   1.000
_cell.angle_alpha   90.00
_cell.angle_beta   90.00
_cell.angle_gamma   90.00
#
_symmetry.space_group_name_H-M   'P 1'
#
loop_
_entity.id
_entity.type
_entity.pdbx_description
1 polymer ?
#
loop_
_entity_poly.entity_id
_entity_poly.type
_entity_poly.pdbx_seq_one_letter_code
_entity_poly.pdbx_strand_id
1 'polypeptide(L)'
;MWYRDKVYPEILSHLKERPEYKEIPEAFDRLEKAIDYTVPHGKGLRSLWTMKSYKFLANLCDLTRENCKLSAVLTWITEMLFSVILILDDIMNNSDLRCGKIACSV
;
A
#
# COMPACT_ATOMS: atom_id res chain seq x y z
N MET A 1 -9.19 7.35 7.38
CA MET A 1 -8.61 7.00 8.70
C MET A 1 -7.32 7.78 8.80
N TRP A 2 -7.37 8.97 9.42
CA TRP A 2 -6.47 10.12 9.21
C TRP A 2 -4.95 9.90 9.34
N TYR A 3 -4.51 8.77 9.89
CA TYR A 3 -3.09 8.45 10.04
C TYR A 3 -2.52 7.65 8.86
N ARG A 4 -3.35 6.86 8.17
CA ARG A 4 -2.95 6.08 6.99
C ARG A 4 -2.54 7.01 5.84
N ASP A 5 -3.36 8.01 5.55
CA ASP A 5 -3.21 8.87 4.37
C ASP A 5 -1.93 9.73 4.44
N LYS A 6 -1.40 9.96 5.65
CA LYS A 6 -0.14 10.70 5.87
C LYS A 6 1.12 9.83 5.69
N VAL A 7 1.01 8.52 5.89
CA VAL A 7 2.16 7.60 5.83
C VAL A 7 2.50 7.21 4.40
N TYR A 8 1.52 7.24 3.49
CA TYR A 8 1.76 6.86 2.09
C TYR A 8 2.79 7.75 1.36
N PRO A 9 2.69 9.09 1.40
CA PRO A 9 3.72 9.94 0.81
C PRO A 9 5.11 9.73 1.43
N GLU A 10 5.17 9.45 2.74
CA GLU A 10 6.44 9.15 3.41
C GLU A 10 7.06 7.85 2.88
N ILE A 11 6.27 6.81 2.64
CA ILE A 11 6.75 5.54 2.05
C ILE A 11 7.30 5.79 0.65
N LEU A 12 6.57 6.51 -0.21
CA LEU A 12 7.03 6.82 -1.57
C LEU A 12 8.32 7.64 -1.57
N SER A 13 8.44 8.64 -0.68
CA SER A 13 9.66 9.43 -0.54
C SER A 13 10.86 8.55 -0.15
N HIS A 14 10.69 7.66 0.83
CA HIS A 14 11.76 6.74 1.23
C HIS A 14 12.15 5.76 0.12
N LEU A 15 11.18 5.29 -0.67
CA LEU A 15 11.48 4.45 -1.83
C LEU A 15 12.28 5.25 -2.86
N LYS A 16 11.87 6.48 -3.19
CA LYS A 16 12.58 7.34 -4.16
C LYS A 16 14.04 7.61 -3.80
N GLU A 17 14.36 7.62 -2.50
CA GLU A 17 15.71 7.89 -2.00
C GLU A 17 16.69 6.71 -2.17
N ARG A 18 16.18 5.50 -2.45
CA ARG A 18 16.97 4.29 -2.67
C ARG A 18 17.89 4.45 -3.88
N PRO A 19 19.16 4.03 -3.79
CA PRO A 19 20.13 4.19 -4.88
C PRO A 19 19.66 3.55 -6.19
N GLU A 20 18.98 2.40 -6.12
CA GLU A 20 18.45 1.67 -7.27
C GLU A 20 17.45 2.51 -8.09
N TYR A 21 16.63 3.32 -7.41
CA TYR A 21 15.66 4.19 -8.04
C TYR A 21 16.23 5.56 -8.43
N LYS A 22 17.35 5.98 -7.82
CA LYS A 22 18.12 7.16 -8.25
C LYS A 22 18.86 6.93 -9.56
N GLU A 23 19.32 5.70 -9.79
CA GLU A 23 19.97 5.30 -11.04
C GLU A 23 18.97 5.19 -12.20
N ILE A 24 17.70 4.88 -11.91
CA ILE A 24 16.64 4.68 -12.92
C ILE A 24 15.35 5.43 -12.52
N PRO A 25 15.33 6.77 -12.61
CA PRO A 25 14.19 7.58 -12.16
C PRO A 25 12.90 7.28 -12.92
N GLU A 26 12.99 6.94 -14.20
CA GLU A 26 11.82 6.57 -15.03
C GLU A 26 11.12 5.29 -14.53
N ALA A 27 11.90 4.35 -13.99
CA ALA A 27 11.35 3.13 -13.39
C ALA A 27 10.59 3.46 -12.10
N PHE A 28 11.09 4.40 -11.30
CA PHE A 28 10.40 4.87 -10.11
C PHE A 28 9.11 5.61 -10.46
N ASP A 29 9.11 6.50 -11.45
CA ASP A 29 7.91 7.22 -11.89
C ASP A 29 6.81 6.25 -12.38
N ARG A 30 7.20 5.17 -13.05
CA ARG A 30 6.27 4.09 -13.43
C ARG A 30 5.77 3.31 -12.22
N LEU A 31 6.64 3.00 -11.27
CA LEU A 31 6.26 2.31 -10.04
C LEU A 31 5.27 3.13 -9.21
N GLU A 32 5.51 4.43 -9.04
CA GLU A 32 4.63 5.34 -8.32
C GLU A 32 3.23 5.34 -8.94
N LYS A 33 3.14 5.49 -10.27
CA LYS A 33 1.86 5.38 -11.01
C LYS A 33 1.20 4.02 -10.84
N ALA A 34 1.96 2.94 -10.87
CA ALA A 34 1.44 1.59 -10.68
C ALA A 34 0.82 1.40 -9.27
N ILE A 35 1.51 1.87 -8.23
CA ILE A 35 1.03 1.80 -6.85
C ILE A 35 -0.24 2.67 -6.70
N ASP A 36 -0.21 3.90 -7.19
CA ASP A 36 -1.37 4.80 -7.18
C ASP A 36 -2.57 4.21 -7.89
N TYR A 37 -2.36 3.52 -9.02
CA TYR A 37 -3.46 2.89 -9.76
C TYR A 37 -4.04 1.66 -9.05
N THR A 38 -3.17 0.83 -8.46
CA THR A 38 -3.54 -0.54 -8.06
C THR A 38 -3.89 -0.69 -6.57
N VAL A 39 -3.44 0.22 -5.69
CA VAL A 39 -3.53 0.07 -4.22
C VAL A 39 -4.70 0.83 -3.57
N PRO A 40 -5.00 2.10 -3.89
CA PRO A 40 -5.96 2.89 -3.12
C PRO A 40 -7.44 2.58 -3.39
N HIS A 41 -7.77 1.85 -4.46
CA HIS A 41 -9.11 1.86 -5.06
C HIS A 41 -10.08 0.78 -4.54
N GLY A 42 -9.69 -0.01 -3.53
CA GLY A 42 -10.57 -0.97 -2.87
C GLY A 42 -11.43 -0.35 -1.75
N LYS A 43 -12.31 -1.16 -1.13
CA LYS A 43 -13.10 -0.75 0.07
C LYS A 43 -12.24 -0.41 1.31
N GLY A 44 -10.91 -0.52 1.23
CA GLY A 44 -9.97 -0.26 2.32
C GLY A 44 -10.12 -1.17 3.54
N LEU A 45 -10.93 -2.23 3.44
CA LEU A 45 -11.26 -3.09 4.59
C LEU A 45 -10.01 -3.76 5.14
N ARG A 46 -9.10 -4.23 4.28
CA ARG A 46 -7.86 -4.93 4.69
C ARG A 46 -6.98 -4.01 5.54
N SER A 47 -6.79 -2.77 5.10
CA SER A 47 -6.04 -1.77 5.86
C SER A 47 -6.65 -1.46 7.23
N LEU A 48 -7.98 -1.44 7.28
CA LEU A 48 -8.72 -1.18 8.50
C LEU A 48 -8.60 -2.36 9.49
N TRP A 49 -8.60 -3.60 9.01
CA TRP A 49 -8.36 -4.79 9.85
C TRP A 49 -6.95 -4.77 10.43
N THR A 50 -5.91 -4.55 9.63
CA THR A 50 -4.51 -4.58 10.12
C THR A 50 -4.28 -3.56 11.25
N MET A 51 -4.68 -2.29 11.06
CA MET A 51 -4.56 -1.27 12.11
C MET A 51 -5.41 -1.58 13.34
N LYS A 52 -6.64 -2.07 13.17
CA LYS A 52 -7.51 -2.40 14.31
C LYS A 52 -6.99 -3.60 15.09
N SER A 53 -6.50 -4.62 14.40
CA SER A 53 -5.89 -5.81 15.03
C SER A 53 -4.68 -5.42 15.86
N TYR A 54 -3.81 -4.52 15.36
CA TYR A 54 -2.69 -4.03 16.16
C TYR A 54 -3.17 -3.36 17.46
N LYS A 55 -4.15 -2.45 17.38
CA LYS A 55 -4.70 -1.78 18.56
C LYS A 55 -5.40 -2.73 19.53
N PHE A 56 -5.99 -3.80 19.02
CA PHE A 56 -6.71 -4.79 19.81
C PHE A 56 -5.75 -5.75 20.53
N LEU A 57 -4.63 -6.09 19.90
CA LEU A 57 -3.65 -7.07 20.41
C LEU A 57 -2.51 -6.44 21.22
N ALA A 58 -2.20 -5.17 20.99
CA ALA A 58 -1.11 -4.48 21.69
C ALA A 58 -1.47 -4.16 23.15
N ASN A 59 -0.49 -4.24 24.05
CA ASN A 59 -0.65 -3.73 25.40
C ASN A 59 -0.77 -2.20 25.38
N LEU A 60 -1.40 -1.61 26.40
CA LEU A 60 -1.55 -0.15 26.49
C LEU A 60 -0.20 0.59 26.45
N CYS A 61 0.84 0.02 27.06
CA CYS A 61 2.20 0.58 27.04
C CYS A 61 2.82 0.60 25.64
N ASP A 62 2.39 -0.31 24.75
CA ASP A 62 2.90 -0.44 23.39
C ASP A 62 2.18 0.49 22.41
N LEU A 63 1.05 1.10 22.79
CA LEU A 63 0.29 2.06 21.98
C LEU A 63 0.97 3.45 21.92
N THR A 64 2.28 3.46 21.76
CA THR A 64 3.08 4.67 21.57
C THR A 64 2.81 5.26 20.17
N ARG A 65 3.15 6.54 20.01
CA ARG A 65 3.04 7.23 18.71
C ARG A 65 3.89 6.54 17.63
N GLU A 66 5.07 6.07 17.99
CA GLU A 66 6.00 5.39 17.08
C GLU A 66 5.43 4.04 16.63
N ASN A 67 4.96 3.21 17.55
CA ASN A 67 4.41 1.90 17.17
C ASN A 67 3.10 2.04 16.39
N CYS A 68 2.30 3.08 16.67
CA CYS A 68 1.15 3.42 15.83
C CYS A 68 1.57 3.81 14.40
N LYS A 69 2.72 4.47 14.22
CA LYS A 69 3.32 4.77 12.90
C LYS A 69 3.77 3.51 12.20
N LEU A 70 4.49 2.62 12.90
CA LEU A 70 4.92 1.34 12.34
C LEU A 70 3.71 0.47 11.93
N SER A 71 2.65 0.44 12.73
CA SER A 71 1.40 -0.24 12.37
C SER A 71 0.76 0.32 11.09
N ALA A 72 0.78 1.64 10.91
CA ALA A 72 0.29 2.28 9.70
C ALA A 72 1.19 1.98 8.48
N VAL A 73 2.51 1.90 8.65
CA VAL A 73 3.44 1.46 7.59
C VAL A 73 3.16 0.00 7.21
N LEU A 74 3.06 -0.90 8.18
CA LEU A 74 2.74 -2.31 7.95
C LEU A 74 1.40 -2.48 7.20
N THR A 75 0.43 -1.63 7.54
CA THR A 75 -0.87 -1.58 6.88
C THR A 75 -0.75 -1.24 5.39
N TRP A 76 0.10 -0.29 5.02
CA TRP A 76 0.38 0.03 3.61
C TRP A 76 1.11 -1.09 2.88
N ILE A 77 2.12 -1.69 3.51
CA ILE A 77 2.84 -2.84 2.94
C ILE A 77 1.87 -4.00 2.68
N THR A 78 0.95 -4.25 3.61
CA THR A 78 -0.07 -5.30 3.48
C THR A 78 -1.00 -5.02 2.29
N GLU A 79 -1.50 -3.78 2.14
CA GLU A 79 -2.33 -3.42 0.98
C GLU A 79 -1.57 -3.57 -0.34
N MET A 80 -0.31 -3.12 -0.40
CA MET A 80 0.53 -3.30 -1.59
C MET A 80 0.70 -4.79 -1.95
N LEU A 81 0.95 -5.64 -0.95
CA LEU A 81 1.06 -7.09 -1.15
C LEU A 81 -0.23 -7.70 -1.70
N PHE A 82 -1.39 -7.31 -1.16
CA PHE A 82 -2.68 -7.78 -1.67
C PHE A 82 -2.97 -7.28 -3.09
N SER A 83 -2.57 -6.04 -3.42
CA SER A 83 -2.69 -5.52 -4.78
C SER A 83 -1.88 -6.34 -5.78
N VAL A 84 -0.68 -6.81 -5.42
CA VAL A 84 0.10 -7.72 -6.27
C VAL A 84 -0.66 -9.02 -6.53
N ILE A 85 -1.25 -9.62 -5.50
CA ILE A 85 -2.05 -10.86 -5.67
C ILE A 85 -3.23 -10.62 -6.62
N LEU A 86 -3.91 -9.49 -6.50
CA LEU A 86 -5.04 -9.15 -7.38
C LEU A 86 -4.59 -8.88 -8.82
N ILE A 87 -3.42 -8.27 -9.04
CA ILE A 87 -2.86 -8.07 -10.39
C ILE A 87 -2.58 -9.43 -11.03
N LEU A 88 -1.98 -10.35 -10.28
CA LEU A 88 -1.70 -11.70 -10.78
C LEU A 88 -3.00 -12.45 -11.08
N ASP A 89 -4.01 -12.35 -10.22
CA ASP A 89 -5.33 -12.95 -10.43
C ASP A 89 -6.02 -12.41 -11.70
N ASP A 90 -6.01 -11.09 -11.89
CA ASP A 90 -6.57 -10.46 -13.10
C ASP A 90 -5.89 -10.98 -14.37
N ILE A 91 -4.56 -11.17 -14.34
CA ILE A 91 -3.78 -11.72 -15.46
C ILE A 91 -4.14 -13.18 -15.72
N MET A 92 -4.16 -14.02 -14.67
CA MET A 92 -4.48 -15.46 -14.81
C MET A 92 -5.89 -15.69 -15.32
N ASN A 93 -6.84 -14.85 -14.91
CA ASN A 93 -8.26 -14.96 -15.26
C ASN A 93 -8.64 -14.15 -16.51
N ASN A 94 -7.69 -13.42 -17.11
CA ASN A 94 -7.93 -12.49 -18.22
C ASN A 94 -9.12 -11.55 -17.93
N SER A 95 -9.13 -10.96 -16.73
CA SER A 95 -10.20 -10.09 -16.27
C SER A 95 -10.15 -8.73 -16.96
N ASP A 96 -11.30 -8.17 -17.33
CA ASP A 96 -11.37 -6.86 -17.99
C ASP A 96 -11.40 -5.69 -16.99
N LEU A 97 -12.00 -5.88 -15.82
CA LEU A 97 -12.27 -4.82 -14.85
C LEU A 97 -11.92 -5.21 -13.42
N ARG A 98 -11.27 -4.29 -12.70
CA ARG A 98 -11.06 -4.37 -11.25
C ARG A 98 -11.47 -3.06 -10.58
N CYS A 99 -12.36 -3.16 -9.59
CA CYS A 99 -12.85 -2.01 -8.82
C CYS A 99 -13.36 -0.83 -9.69
N GLY A 100 -13.99 -1.13 -10.84
CA GLY A 100 -14.54 -0.13 -11.75
C GLY A 100 -13.53 0.52 -12.69
N LYS A 101 -12.29 0.04 -12.75
CA LYS A 101 -11.27 0.45 -13.73
C LYS A 101 -10.78 -0.74 -14.55
N ILE A 102 -10.12 -0.48 -15.68
CA ILE A 102 -9.52 -1.52 -16.52
C ILE A 102 -8.48 -2.28 -15.69
N ALA A 103 -8.61 -3.60 -15.65
CA ALA A 103 -7.65 -4.45 -14.96
C ALA A 103 -6.27 -4.34 -15.62
N CYS A 104 -5.23 -4.24 -14.81
CA CYS A 104 -3.83 -4.22 -15.25
C CYS A 104 -3.42 -3.13 -16.29
N SER A 105 -4.20 -2.07 -16.50
CA SER A 105 -3.73 -0.93 -17.31
C SER A 105 -2.80 -0.05 -16.48
N VAL A 106 -1.49 -0.18 -16.71
CA VAL A 106 -0.43 0.66 -16.11
C VAL A 106 0.43 1.27 -17.21
#